data_AF-A0AAV1TXM0-F1
#
_entry.id   AF-A0AAV1TXM0-F1
#
_cell.length_a   1.000
_cell.length_b   1.000
_cell.length_c   1.000
_cell.angle_alpha   90.00
_cell.angle_beta   90.00
_cell.angle_gamma   90.00
#
_symmetry.space_group_name_H-M   'P 1'
#
loop_
_entity.id
_entity.type
_entity.pdbx_description
1 polymer ?
#
loop_
_entity_poly.entity_id
_entity_poly.type
_entity_poly.pdbx_seq_one_letter_code
_entity_poly.pdbx_strand_id
1 'polypeptide(L)' 'MLHHAKLDKCFWAEAAMTAIYVKNRLPSPKVVHKTPFEIVYNLETKRQAHANIRMSDVHTDA' A
#
# COMPACT_ATOMS: atom_id res chain seq x y z
N MET A 1 -0.72 3.73 22.16
CA MET A 1 -1.67 2.61 22.10
C MET A 1 -1.35 1.50 23.11
N LEU A 2 -0.31 0.66 22.98
CA LEU A 2 -0.12 -0.46 23.94
C LEU A 2 0.29 -0.05 25.36
N HIS A 3 1.25 0.88 25.51
CA HIS A 3 1.66 1.39 26.82
C HIS A 3 0.50 2.04 27.58
N HIS A 4 -0.35 2.78 26.86
CA HIS A 4 -1.52 3.45 27.43
C HIS A 4 -2.66 2.46 27.75
N ALA A 5 -2.77 1.38 26.97
CA ALA A 5 -3.71 0.29 27.21
C ALA A 5 -3.23 -0.69 28.31
N LYS A 6 -2.07 -0.44 28.93
CA LYS A 6 -1.47 -1.30 29.97
C LYS A 6 -1.33 -2.77 29.56
N LEU A 7 -1.11 -3.01 28.27
CA LEU A 7 -0.89 -4.36 27.74
C LEU A 7 0.54 -4.82 28.00
N ASP A 8 0.70 -6.13 28.22
CA ASP A 8 2.01 -6.75 28.42
C ASP A 8 2.94 -6.49 27.21
N LYS A 9 4.23 -6.39 27.49
CA LYS A 9 5.28 -6.20 26.47
C LYS A 9 5.34 -7.37 25.48
N CYS A 10 4.86 -8.55 25.84
CA CYS A 10 4.79 -9.70 24.93
C CYS A 10 3.99 -9.40 23.64
N PHE A 11 3.02 -8.48 23.68
CA PHE A 11 2.21 -8.09 22.52
C PHE A 11 2.87 -7.04 21.62
N TRP A 12 4.01 -6.49 22.00
CA TRP A 12 4.64 -5.40 21.24
C TRP A 12 5.16 -5.86 19.88
N ALA A 13 5.68 -7.10 19.81
CA ALA A 13 6.11 -7.69 18.56
C ALA A 13 4.93 -7.80 17.57
N GLU A 14 3.80 -8.34 18.03
CA GLU A 14 2.59 -8.51 17.22
C GLU A 14 2.04 -7.17 16.72
N ALA A 15 1.98 -6.17 17.62
CA ALA A 15 1.53 -4.84 17.25
C ALA A 15 2.47 -4.16 16.24
N ALA A 16 3.78 -4.32 16.40
CA ALA A 16 4.76 -3.78 15.47
C ALA A 16 4.63 -4.45 14.09
N MET A 17 4.52 -5.78 14.04
CA MET A 17 4.30 -6.52 12.79
C MET A 17 3.01 -6.09 12.10
N THR A 18 1.92 -5.95 12.84
CA THR A 18 0.63 -5.49 12.31
C THR A 18 0.73 -4.08 11.74
N ALA A 19 1.37 -3.15 12.46
CA ALA A 19 1.55 -1.78 11.97
C ALA A 19 2.41 -1.72 10.70
N ILE A 20 3.47 -2.52 10.63
CA ILE A 20 4.33 -2.64 9.44
C ILE A 20 3.53 -3.20 8.27
N TYR A 21 2.79 -4.29 8.50
CA TYR A 21 1.95 -4.93 7.47
C TYR A 21 0.95 -3.93 6.88
N VAL A 22 0.19 -3.24 7.73
CA VAL A 22 -0.80 -2.24 7.31
C VAL A 22 -0.12 -1.12 6.52
N LYS A 23 0.97 -0.55 7.05
CA LYS A 23 1.69 0.54 6.38
C LYS A 23 2.23 0.14 5.00
N ASN A 24 2.70 -1.10 4.84
CA ASN A 24 3.22 -1.58 3.56
C ASN A 24 2.13 -1.89 2.53
N ARG A 25 0.90 -2.16 2.98
CA ARG A 25 -0.25 -2.53 2.13
C ARG A 25 -1.23 -1.38 1.86
N LEU A 26 -1.11 -0.27 2.57
CA LEU A 26 -1.90 0.92 2.30
C LEU A 26 -1.23 1.80 1.23
N PRO A 27 -2.02 2.50 0.39
CA PRO A 27 -1.49 3.50 -0.50
C PRO A 27 -0.80 4.61 0.29
N SER A 28 0.38 5.01 -0.17
CA SER A 28 1.08 6.16 0.40
C SER A 28 0.67 7.43 -0.35
N PRO A 29 0.37 8.55 0.32
CA PRO A 29 0.12 9.83 -0.36
C PRO A 29 1.28 10.28 -1.26
N LYS A 30 2.49 9.80 -0.98
CA LYS A 30 3.70 10.11 -1.77
C LYS A 30 3.83 9.28 -3.04
N VAL A 31 3.12 8.16 -3.14
CA VAL A 31 3.19 7.26 -4.30
C VAL A 31 1.80 7.03 -4.85
N VAL A 32 1.57 7.61 -6.03
CA VAL A 32 0.30 7.54 -6.71
C VAL A 32 0.06 6.11 -7.21
N HIS A 33 -1.08 5.53 -6.85
CA HIS A 33 -1.62 4.24 -7.33
C HIS A 33 -0.81 2.96 -7.02
N LYS A 34 0.22 3.04 -6.17
CA LYS A 34 0.94 1.85 -5.66
C LYS A 34 1.15 1.92 -4.15
N THR A 35 1.17 0.75 -3.53
CA THR A 35 1.52 0.55 -2.12
C THR A 35 3.03 0.32 -1.98
N PRO A 36 3.66 0.61 -0.82
CA PRO A 36 5.08 0.34 -0.62
C PRO A 36 5.48 -1.10 -0.92
N PHE A 37 4.64 -2.07 -0.56
CA PHE A 37 4.84 -3.47 -0.89
C PHE A 37 4.93 -3.71 -2.41
N GLU A 38 4.00 -3.16 -3.19
CA GLU A 38 4.00 -3.33 -4.65
C GLU A 38 5.22 -2.72 -5.32
N ILE A 39 5.74 -1.61 -4.78
CA ILE A 39 6.96 -0.98 -5.28
C ILE A 39 8.16 -1.90 -5.07
N VAL A 40 8.34 -2.43 -3.86
CA VAL A 40 9.49 -3.28 -3.52
C VAL A 40 9.51 -4.57 -4.35
N TYR A 41 8.33 -5.15 -4.60
CA TYR A 41 8.20 -6.40 -5.35
C TYR A 41 7.89 -6.21 -6.84
N ASN A 42 7.95 -4.97 -7.35
CA ASN A 42 7.62 -4.61 -8.74
C ASN A 42 6.30 -5.24 -9.23
N LEU A 43 5.27 -5.18 -8.39
CA LEU A 43 3.96 -5.71 -8.72
C LEU A 43 3.13 -4.66 -9.46
N GLU A 44 2.46 -5.10 -10.52
CA GLU A 44 1.50 -4.28 -11.24
C GLU A 44 0.12 -4.37 -10.59
N THR A 45 -0.46 -3.22 -10.28
CA THR A 45 -1.80 -3.17 -9.70
C THR A 45 -2.83 -3.39 -10.80
N LYS A 46 -3.79 -4.29 -10.57
CA LYS A 46 -4.92 -4.49 -11.50
C LYS A 46 -5.64 -3.16 -11.80
N ARG A 47 -5.68 -2.24 -10.83
CA ARG A 47 -6.26 -0.91 -10.98
C ARG A 47 -5.48 -0.01 -11.97
N GLN A 48 -4.15 -0.13 -12.04
CA GLN A 48 -3.34 0.58 -13.03
C GLN A 48 -3.53 0.00 -14.44
N ALA A 49 -3.73 -1.32 -14.57
CA ALA A 49 -4.04 -1.94 -15.87
C ALA A 49 -5.29 -1.32 -16.53
N HIS A 50 -6.37 -1.10 -15.76
CA HIS A 50 -7.56 -0.42 -16.27
C HIS A 50 -7.36 1.08 -16.55
N ALA A 51 -6.49 1.76 -15.81
CA ALA A 51 -6.16 3.16 -16.04
C ALA A 51 -5.29 3.36 -17.30
N ASN A 52 -4.36 2.44 -17.55
CA ASN A 52 -3.49 2.46 -18.72
C ASN A 52 -4.29 2.20 -20.01
N ILE A 53 -5.29 1.31 -19.98
CA ILE A 53 -6.22 1.08 -21.11
C ILE A 53 -6.99 2.37 -21.43
N ARG A 54 -7.53 3.06 -20.43
CA ARG A 54 -8.24 4.34 -20.64
C ARG A 54 -7.35 5.48 -21.16
N MET A 55 -6.06 5.50 -20.82
CA MET A 55 -5.12 6.52 -21.29
C MET A 55 -4.66 6.26 -22.74
N SER A 56 -4.54 5.00 -23.18
CA SER A 56 -4.21 4.69 -24.58
C SER A 56 -5.32 5.03 -25.56
N ASP A 57 -6.58 4.97 -25.12
CA ASP A 57 -7.73 5.30 -25.96
C ASP A 57 -7.81 6.81 -26.27
N VAL A 58 -7.25 7.67 -25.41
CA VAL A 58 -7.27 9.14 -25.59
C VAL A 58 -6.24 9.63 -26.60
N HIS A 59 -5.22 8.83 -26.94
CA HIS A 59 -4.13 9.25 -27.84
C HIS A 59 -4.29 8.77 -29.30
N THR A 60 -5.40 8.10 -29.63
CA THR A 60 -5.61 7.49 -30.96
C THR A 60 -6.60 8.28 -31.85
N ASP A 61 -7.22 9.34 -31.33
CA ASP A 61 -8.21 10.17 -32.06
C ASP A 61 -7.70 11.60 -32.34
N ALA A 62 -6.51 11.74 -32.95
CA ALA A 62 -5.98 13.02 -33.45
C ALA A 62 -5.44 12.88 -34.88
#